data_AF-A0A0Q5SI01-F1
#
_entry.id   AF-A0A0Q5SI01-F1
#
_cell.length_a   1.000
_cell.length_b   1.000
_cell.length_c   1.000
_cell.angle_alpha   90.00
_cell.angle_beta   90.00
_cell.angle_gamma   90.00
#
_symmetry.space_group_name_H-M   'P 1'
#
loop_
_entity.id
_entity.type
_entity.pdbx_description
1 polymer ?
#
loop_
_entity_poly.entity_id
_entity_poly.type
_entity_poly.pdbx_seq_one_letter_code
_entity_poly.pdbx_strand_id
1 'polypeptide(L)'
;MTGLPFAAGPPLSPGADDARRDVLRELTKPEYVAAQPSWLDRAAQAFWDWLGSIRFGGTEGAPAVALIVLLAVVVVVVVVVLLVYGVPRLNRRSTRAPVLFGDDDVRDSEAMRAAARAAAAQGDLTLAVAESFRAIARALDERGDVAVSPGTTANDVARRAGDAFPDLRDAFAEAASAFDGVRYLDRPGTDEAYRAVVDLDRRVTTSRRVTASRRVEA
;
A
#
# COMPACT_ATOMS: atom_id res chain seq x y z
N MET A 1 -25.55 -84.08 25.30
CA MET A 1 -26.32 -82.83 25.10
C MET A 1 -25.76 -82.16 23.87
N THR A 2 -26.60 -82.13 22.85
CA THR A 2 -26.34 -81.81 21.45
C THR A 2 -26.30 -80.28 21.27
N GLY A 3 -25.35 -79.77 20.49
CA GLY A 3 -25.19 -78.34 20.22
C GLY A 3 -26.42 -77.75 19.51
N LEU A 4 -26.86 -76.57 19.95
CA LEU A 4 -27.90 -75.79 19.29
C LEU A 4 -27.27 -74.64 18.48
N PRO A 5 -27.84 -74.34 17.29
CA PRO A 5 -27.24 -73.46 16.29
C PRO A 5 -27.41 -71.98 16.66
N PHE A 6 -26.35 -71.19 16.52
CA PHE A 6 -26.46 -69.73 16.51
C PHE A 6 -27.24 -69.32 15.26
N ALA A 7 -28.39 -68.71 15.50
CA ALA A 7 -29.20 -68.05 14.48
C ALA A 7 -28.38 -66.98 13.76
N ALA A 8 -28.42 -67.02 12.43
CA ALA A 8 -27.83 -66.04 11.55
C ALA A 8 -28.50 -64.66 11.74
N GLY A 9 -27.84 -63.79 12.49
CA GLY A 9 -28.07 -62.35 12.40
C GLY A 9 -27.30 -61.79 11.20
N PRO A 10 -27.88 -60.90 10.38
CA PRO A 10 -27.21 -60.37 9.20
C PRO A 10 -25.94 -59.61 9.63
N PRO A 11 -24.77 -59.84 9.00
CA PRO A 11 -23.56 -59.09 9.32
C PRO A 11 -23.74 -57.62 8.93
N LEU A 12 -24.02 -56.76 9.91
CA LEU A 12 -24.00 -55.31 9.75
C LEU A 12 -22.57 -54.80 9.85
N SER A 13 -21.80 -55.08 8.82
CA SER A 13 -20.66 -54.28 8.42
C SER A 13 -21.05 -53.59 7.12
N PRO A 14 -21.26 -52.26 7.08
CA PRO A 14 -21.47 -51.58 5.81
C PRO A 14 -20.27 -51.90 4.92
N GLY A 15 -20.51 -52.55 3.79
CA GLY A 15 -19.46 -52.84 2.82
C GLY A 15 -18.82 -51.52 2.38
N ALA A 16 -17.53 -51.55 2.06
CA ALA A 16 -16.76 -50.39 1.60
C ALA A 16 -17.38 -49.64 0.39
N ASP A 17 -18.40 -50.22 -0.24
CA ASP A 17 -19.16 -49.64 -1.34
C ASP A 17 -20.25 -48.64 -0.92
N ASP A 18 -20.80 -48.72 0.30
CA ASP A 18 -21.89 -47.80 0.74
C ASP A 18 -21.35 -46.44 1.17
N ALA A 19 -20.16 -46.38 1.78
CA ALA A 19 -19.47 -45.13 2.10
C ALA A 19 -19.10 -44.32 0.83
N ARG A 20 -18.87 -45.01 -0.29
CA ARG A 20 -18.52 -44.37 -1.57
C ARG A 20 -19.72 -43.67 -2.21
N ARG A 21 -20.94 -44.19 -2.01
CA ARG A 21 -22.17 -43.59 -2.55
C ARG A 21 -22.60 -42.36 -1.76
N ASP A 22 -22.38 -42.35 -0.45
CA ASP A 22 -22.72 -41.21 0.40
C ASP A 22 -21.77 -40.02 0.16
N VAL A 23 -20.47 -40.28 -0.08
CA VAL A 23 -19.50 -39.23 -0.49
C VAL A 23 -19.82 -38.66 -1.88
N LEU A 24 -20.26 -39.51 -2.81
CA LEU A 24 -20.66 -39.05 -4.16
C LEU A 24 -21.96 -38.23 -4.14
N ARG A 25 -22.86 -38.48 -3.18
CA ARG A 25 -24.10 -37.71 -2.99
C ARG A 25 -23.85 -36.33 -2.36
N GLU A 26 -22.83 -36.21 -1.50
CA GLU A 26 -22.44 -34.93 -0.90
C GLU A 26 -21.74 -34.02 -1.92
N LEU A 27 -20.89 -34.60 -2.80
CA LEU A 27 -20.19 -33.85 -3.87
C LEU A 27 -21.10 -33.43 -5.04
N THR A 28 -22.32 -33.96 -5.11
CA THR A 28 -23.32 -33.56 -6.11
C THR A 28 -24.37 -32.60 -5.55
N LYS A 29 -24.24 -32.09 -4.32
CA LYS A 29 -25.08 -31.01 -3.80
C LYS A 29 -24.80 -29.73 -4.60
N PRO A 30 -25.71 -29.30 -5.49
CA PRO A 30 -25.54 -28.10 -6.27
C PRO A 30 -26.22 -26.97 -5.47
N GLU A 31 -25.53 -26.47 -4.45
CA GLU A 31 -25.87 -25.17 -3.85
C GLU A 31 -24.85 -24.13 -4.29
N TYR A 32 -24.81 -23.94 -5.61
CA TYR A 32 -24.58 -22.61 -6.16
C TYR A 32 -25.88 -21.83 -6.02
N VAL A 33 -25.90 -20.77 -5.21
CA VAL A 33 -26.78 -19.63 -5.45
C VAL A 33 -25.93 -18.37 -5.44
N ALA A 34 -25.93 -17.76 -6.62
CA ALA A 34 -25.30 -16.51 -7.00
C ALA A 34 -25.65 -15.32 -6.09
N ALA A 35 -24.73 -14.36 -6.02
CA ALA A 35 -24.93 -12.98 -6.50
C ALA A 35 -24.09 -11.97 -5.71
N GLN A 36 -22.86 -11.78 -6.14
CA GLN A 36 -22.43 -10.50 -6.71
C GLN A 36 -21.21 -10.77 -7.56
N PRO A 37 -21.18 -10.37 -8.84
CA PRO A 37 -19.98 -10.53 -9.64
C PRO A 37 -18.89 -9.71 -8.97
N SER A 38 -17.90 -10.40 -8.39
CA SER A 38 -16.71 -9.74 -7.90
C SER A 38 -16.14 -8.94 -9.07
N TRP A 39 -15.64 -7.74 -8.78
CA TRP A 39 -14.98 -6.93 -9.82
C TRP A 39 -13.84 -7.72 -10.47
N LEU A 40 -13.26 -8.67 -9.73
CA LEU A 40 -12.26 -9.63 -10.20
C LEU A 40 -12.82 -10.64 -11.20
N ASP A 41 -14.00 -11.21 -10.96
CA ASP A 41 -14.60 -12.17 -11.90
C ASP A 41 -15.00 -11.50 -13.21
N ARG A 42 -15.55 -10.28 -13.14
CA ARG A 42 -15.83 -9.47 -14.33
C ARG A 42 -14.56 -9.09 -15.08
N ALA A 43 -13.48 -8.75 -14.37
CA ALA A 43 -12.20 -8.46 -14.97
C ALA A 43 -11.56 -9.70 -15.60
N ALA A 44 -11.64 -10.86 -14.94
CA ALA A 44 -11.14 -12.13 -15.43
C ALA A 44 -11.91 -12.56 -16.69
N GLN A 45 -13.24 -12.42 -16.69
CA GLN A 45 -14.07 -12.76 -17.84
C GLN A 45 -13.78 -11.82 -19.02
N ALA A 46 -13.69 -10.51 -18.79
CA ALA A 46 -13.30 -9.55 -19.82
C ALA A 46 -11.88 -9.81 -20.37
N PHE A 47 -10.95 -10.25 -19.52
CA PHE A 47 -9.61 -10.64 -19.92
C PHE A 47 -9.60 -11.88 -20.82
N TRP A 48 -10.37 -12.92 -20.46
CA TRP A 48 -10.47 -14.14 -21.26
C TRP A 48 -11.18 -13.91 -22.59
N ASP A 49 -12.23 -13.08 -22.60
CA ASP A 49 -12.95 -12.70 -23.82
C ASP A 49 -12.03 -11.89 -24.76
N TRP A 50 -11.25 -10.95 -24.21
CA TRP A 50 -10.23 -10.21 -24.96
C TRP A 50 -9.19 -11.17 -25.54
N LEU A 51 -8.65 -12.07 -24.74
CA LEU A 51 -7.62 -13.02 -25.18
C LEU A 51 -8.13 -13.95 -26.29
N GLY A 52 -9.39 -14.40 -26.18
CA GLY A 52 -10.05 -15.22 -27.21
C GLY A 52 -10.41 -14.47 -28.50
N SER A 53 -10.58 -13.14 -28.42
CA SER A 53 -10.80 -12.28 -29.58
C SER A 53 -9.55 -12.08 -30.45
N ILE A 54 -8.36 -12.38 -29.91
CA ILE A 54 -7.09 -12.31 -30.63
C ILE A 54 -6.94 -13.57 -31.49
N ARG A 55 -7.61 -13.56 -32.64
CA ARG A 55 -7.38 -14.52 -33.73
C ARG A 55 -6.39 -13.89 -34.72
N PHE A 56 -5.22 -14.49 -34.87
CA PHE A 56 -4.31 -14.15 -35.97
C PHE A 56 -4.86 -14.75 -37.28
N GLY A 57 -5.82 -14.05 -37.88
CA GLY A 57 -6.24 -14.33 -39.25
C GLY A 57 -5.06 -14.04 -40.18
N GLY A 58 -4.55 -15.08 -40.85
CA GLY A 58 -3.47 -14.95 -41.81
C GLY A 58 -3.86 -13.96 -42.91
N THR A 59 -3.05 -12.92 -43.09
CA THR A 59 -2.86 -12.13 -44.32
C THR A 59 -1.96 -10.94 -43.97
N GLU A 60 -0.73 -10.95 -44.50
CA GLU A 60 0.15 -9.84 -44.93
C GLU A 60 0.13 -8.46 -44.20
N GLY A 61 -0.30 -8.38 -42.95
CA GLY A 61 -0.34 -7.16 -42.12
C GLY A 61 0.45 -7.26 -40.81
N ALA A 62 1.36 -8.24 -40.72
CA ALA A 62 2.10 -8.63 -39.52
C ALA A 62 2.69 -7.47 -38.67
N PRO A 63 3.23 -6.37 -39.22
CA PRO A 63 3.79 -5.30 -38.38
C PRO A 63 2.72 -4.44 -37.70
N ALA A 64 1.56 -4.22 -38.33
CA ALA A 64 0.53 -3.33 -37.80
C ALA A 64 -0.27 -3.98 -36.65
N VAL A 65 -0.61 -5.27 -36.79
CA VAL A 65 -1.32 -6.01 -35.75
C VAL A 65 -0.44 -6.19 -34.51
N ALA A 66 0.86 -6.49 -34.70
CA ALA A 66 1.82 -6.59 -33.60
C ALA A 66 1.97 -5.26 -32.82
N LEU A 67 1.99 -4.13 -33.53
CA LEU A 67 2.03 -2.80 -32.92
C LEU A 67 0.77 -2.48 -32.10
N ILE A 68 -0.41 -2.83 -32.61
CA ILE A 68 -1.69 -2.61 -31.91
C ILE A 68 -1.74 -3.44 -30.63
N VAL A 69 -1.32 -4.71 -30.69
CA VAL A 69 -1.26 -5.59 -29.52
C VAL A 69 -0.26 -5.05 -28.50
N LEU A 70 0.94 -4.65 -28.93
CA LEU A 70 1.94 -4.04 -28.06
C LEU A 70 1.40 -2.78 -27.37
N LEU A 71 0.75 -1.88 -28.13
CA LEU A 71 0.16 -0.66 -27.59
C LEU A 71 -0.93 -0.98 -26.55
N ALA A 72 -1.79 -1.96 -26.83
CA ALA A 72 -2.83 -2.40 -25.90
C ALA A 72 -2.23 -2.93 -24.59
N VAL A 73 -1.17 -3.75 -24.66
CA VAL A 73 -0.44 -4.25 -23.49
C VAL A 73 0.17 -3.09 -22.69
N VAL A 74 0.79 -2.11 -23.37
CA VAL A 74 1.35 -0.92 -22.72
C VAL A 74 0.26 -0.12 -22.00
N VAL A 75 -0.89 0.11 -22.64
CA VAL A 75 -2.02 0.81 -22.01
C VAL A 75 -2.51 0.07 -20.77
N VAL A 76 -2.64 -1.26 -20.82
CA VAL A 76 -3.04 -2.07 -19.67
C VAL A 76 -2.03 -1.96 -18.54
N VAL A 77 -0.73 -2.08 -18.84
CA VAL A 77 0.34 -1.92 -17.84
C VAL A 77 0.29 -0.52 -17.22
N VAL A 78 0.15 0.53 -18.03
CA VAL A 78 0.00 1.90 -17.53
C VAL A 78 -1.22 2.00 -16.63
N VAL A 79 -2.38 1.50 -17.04
CA VAL A 79 -3.60 1.53 -16.21
C VAL A 79 -3.40 0.78 -14.89
N VAL A 80 -2.77 -0.40 -14.89
CA VAL A 80 -2.45 -1.14 -13.66
C VAL A 80 -1.50 -0.35 -12.79
N VAL A 81 -0.44 0.22 -13.35
CA VAL A 81 0.49 1.10 -12.62
C VAL A 81 -0.25 2.30 -12.04
N LEU A 82 -1.14 2.95 -12.80
CA LEU A 82 -1.94 4.08 -12.32
C LEU A 82 -2.98 3.67 -11.27
N LEU A 83 -3.49 2.44 -11.29
CA LEU A 83 -4.41 1.92 -10.29
C LEU A 83 -3.68 1.52 -8.99
N VAL A 84 -2.48 0.95 -9.11
CA VAL A 84 -1.65 0.51 -7.97
C VAL A 84 -0.94 1.70 -7.30
N TYR A 85 -0.35 2.58 -8.11
CA TYR A 85 0.46 3.72 -7.64
C TYR A 85 -0.29 5.05 -7.65
N GLY A 86 -1.55 5.06 -8.10
CA GLY A 86 -2.35 6.26 -8.25
C GLY A 86 -2.03 7.04 -9.53
N VAL A 87 -3.00 7.85 -9.98
CA VAL A 87 -2.80 8.74 -11.12
C VAL A 87 -1.89 9.89 -10.70
N PRO A 88 -0.75 10.17 -11.38
CA PRO A 88 0.04 11.35 -11.11
C PRO A 88 -0.82 12.56 -11.47
N ARG A 89 -1.44 13.14 -10.45
CA ARG A 89 -2.20 14.36 -10.58
C ARG A 89 -1.17 15.44 -10.87
N LEU A 90 -1.08 15.87 -12.13
CA LEU A 90 -0.33 17.07 -12.52
C LEU A 90 -1.01 18.28 -11.90
N ASN A 91 -0.80 18.47 -10.60
CA ASN A 91 -1.21 19.67 -9.91
C ASN A 91 -0.17 20.75 -10.21
N ARG A 92 -0.64 21.73 -10.97
CA ARG A 92 0.11 22.88 -11.44
C ARG A 92 0.60 23.75 -10.27
N ARG A 93 1.87 24.12 -10.36
CA ARG A 93 2.46 25.44 -10.04
C ARG A 93 2.78 25.73 -8.56
N SER A 94 4.06 25.61 -8.19
CA SER A 94 4.89 26.74 -7.71
C SER A 94 6.37 26.33 -7.52
N THR A 95 7.23 26.98 -8.30
CA THR A 95 8.63 27.37 -8.02
C THR A 95 9.54 26.40 -7.24
N ARG A 96 10.45 25.72 -7.98
CA ARG A 96 11.70 25.05 -7.54
C ARG A 96 11.74 24.70 -6.04
N ALA A 97 11.13 23.57 -5.70
CA ALA A 97 11.26 22.98 -4.37
C ALA A 97 12.59 22.21 -4.24
N PRO A 98 13.22 22.24 -3.05
CA PRO A 98 14.47 21.55 -2.78
C PRO A 98 14.30 20.03 -2.66
N VAL A 99 15.37 19.29 -3.00
CA VAL A 99 15.47 17.83 -2.87
C VAL A 99 15.25 17.40 -1.41
N LEU A 100 14.24 16.57 -1.16
CA LEU A 100 13.89 16.08 0.18
C LEU A 100 14.50 14.69 0.40
N PHE A 101 15.48 14.59 1.30
CA PHE A 101 16.14 13.33 1.71
C PHE A 101 16.62 12.42 0.56
N GLY A 102 17.12 13.03 -0.52
CA GLY A 102 17.75 12.32 -1.64
C GLY A 102 16.78 11.91 -2.75
N ASP A 103 15.49 12.18 -2.62
CA ASP A 103 14.50 11.97 -3.67
C ASP A 103 14.15 13.33 -4.31
N ASP A 104 14.14 13.41 -5.65
CA ASP A 104 13.62 14.57 -6.41
C ASP A 104 12.09 14.61 -6.31
N ASP A 105 11.60 14.72 -5.08
CA ASP A 105 10.21 14.58 -4.74
C ASP A 105 9.53 15.95 -4.66
N VAL A 106 8.75 16.26 -5.70
CA VAL A 106 8.04 17.53 -5.85
C VAL A 106 6.65 17.53 -5.20
N ARG A 107 6.26 16.44 -4.52
CA ARG A 107 4.97 16.31 -3.86
C ARG A 107 4.85 17.27 -2.68
N ASP A 108 3.61 17.73 -2.43
CA ASP A 108 3.29 18.50 -1.23
C ASP A 108 3.10 17.57 -0.01
N SER A 109 3.01 18.18 1.18
CA SER A 109 2.85 17.41 2.42
C SER A 109 1.58 16.56 2.44
N GLU A 110 0.48 17.00 1.83
CA GLU A 110 -0.76 16.22 1.75
C GLU A 110 -0.64 14.97 0.88
N ALA A 111 0.03 15.07 -0.27
CA ALA A 111 0.30 13.93 -1.13
C ALA A 111 1.18 12.90 -0.43
N MET A 112 2.19 13.33 0.33
CA MET A 112 3.02 12.43 1.16
C MET A 112 2.20 11.76 2.27
N ARG A 113 1.30 12.50 2.96
CA ARG A 113 0.35 11.91 3.94
C ARG A 113 -0.58 10.88 3.30
N ALA A 114 -1.03 11.12 2.07
CA ALA A 114 -1.87 10.18 1.35
C ALA A 114 -1.11 8.89 1.00
N ALA A 115 0.13 9.02 0.54
CA ALA A 115 1.02 7.88 0.27
C ALA A 115 1.30 7.07 1.55
N ALA A 116 1.58 7.73 2.66
CA ALA A 116 1.78 7.07 3.96
C ALA A 116 0.56 6.24 4.39
N ARG A 117 -0.65 6.80 4.27
CA ARG A 117 -1.89 6.09 4.60
C ARG A 117 -2.14 4.90 3.67
N ALA A 118 -1.84 5.05 2.37
CA ALA A 118 -1.98 3.98 1.40
C ALA A 118 -1.00 2.82 1.68
N ALA A 119 0.24 3.13 2.03
CA ALA A 119 1.24 2.15 2.42
C ALA A 119 0.83 1.39 3.69
N ALA A 120 0.38 2.12 4.72
CA ALA A 120 -0.12 1.50 5.96
C ALA A 120 -1.32 0.58 5.71
N ALA A 121 -2.25 0.96 4.83
CA ALA A 121 -3.40 0.13 4.48
C ALA A 121 -3.01 -1.17 3.75
N GLN A 122 -1.84 -1.19 3.10
CA GLN A 122 -1.27 -2.37 2.45
C GLN A 122 -0.36 -3.19 3.38
N GLY A 123 -0.17 -2.75 4.63
CA GLY A 123 0.76 -3.36 5.58
C GLY A 123 2.23 -3.00 5.36
N ASP A 124 2.54 -2.10 4.42
CA ASP A 124 3.90 -1.60 4.22
C ASP A 124 4.21 -0.47 5.22
N LEU A 125 4.51 -0.87 6.45
CA LEU A 125 4.82 0.04 7.54
C LEU A 125 6.17 0.74 7.36
N THR A 126 7.11 0.12 6.65
CA THR A 126 8.41 0.72 6.32
C THR A 126 8.20 1.97 5.46
N LEU A 127 7.44 1.84 4.37
CA LEU A 127 7.08 2.97 3.52
C LEU A 127 6.16 3.97 4.24
N ALA A 128 5.22 3.50 5.05
CA ALA A 128 4.32 4.37 5.79
C ALA A 128 5.06 5.30 6.77
N VAL A 129 6.04 4.79 7.51
CA VAL A 129 6.92 5.60 8.39
C VAL A 129 7.73 6.59 7.57
N ALA A 130 8.33 6.14 6.46
CA ALA A 130 9.17 6.98 5.62
C ALA A 130 8.38 8.16 5.01
N GLU A 131 7.22 7.89 4.42
CA GLU A 131 6.35 8.91 3.82
C GLU A 131 5.74 9.85 4.87
N SER A 132 5.44 9.36 6.08
CA SER A 132 4.92 10.21 7.17
C SER A 132 5.96 11.23 7.63
N PHE A 133 7.22 10.81 7.78
CA PHE A 133 8.30 11.73 8.15
C PHE A 133 8.62 12.73 7.03
N ARG A 134 8.62 12.28 5.76
CA ARG A 134 8.73 13.19 4.60
C ARG A 134 7.62 14.24 4.60
N ALA A 135 6.38 13.83 4.90
CA ALA A 135 5.25 14.76 4.99
C ALA A 135 5.46 15.82 6.08
N ILE A 136 5.97 15.44 7.25
CA ILE A 136 6.28 16.38 8.34
C ILE A 136 7.35 17.39 7.90
N ALA A 137 8.47 16.90 7.35
CA ALA A 137 9.55 17.75 6.87
C ALA A 137 9.05 18.74 5.80
N ARG A 138 8.24 18.25 4.86
CA ARG A 138 7.62 19.07 3.82
C ARG A 138 6.64 20.09 4.38
N ALA A 139 5.82 19.71 5.35
CA ALA A 139 4.86 20.63 5.99
C ALA A 139 5.56 21.74 6.79
N LEU A 140 6.67 21.43 7.45
CA LEU A 140 7.50 22.42 8.14
C LEU A 140 8.15 23.41 7.18
N ASP A 141 8.59 22.95 6.01
CA ASP A 141 9.14 23.79 4.94
C ASP A 141 8.07 24.67 4.31
N GLU A 142 6.90 24.10 3.97
CA GLU A 142 5.74 24.81 3.41
C GLU A 142 5.22 25.92 4.33
N ARG A 143 5.26 25.70 5.65
CA ARG A 143 4.90 26.69 6.67
C ARG A 143 6.01 27.72 6.95
N GLY A 144 7.23 27.50 6.44
CA GLY A 144 8.39 28.32 6.74
C GLY A 144 8.88 28.20 8.18
N ASP A 145 8.60 27.08 8.84
CA ASP A 145 9.04 26.77 10.20
C ASP A 145 10.45 26.16 10.22
N VAL A 146 10.74 25.27 9.27
CA VAL A 146 12.09 24.71 9.07
C VAL A 146 12.37 24.65 7.57
N ALA A 147 13.36 25.41 7.12
CA ALA A 147 13.81 25.33 5.73
C ALA A 147 14.52 24.00 5.48
N VAL A 148 14.07 23.28 4.46
CA VAL A 148 14.70 22.06 3.97
C VAL A 148 15.40 22.36 2.65
N SER A 149 16.63 21.89 2.47
CA SER A 149 17.43 22.09 1.24
C SER A 149 18.07 20.77 0.79
N PRO A 150 18.58 20.66 -0.45
CA PRO A 150 19.33 19.47 -0.86
C PRO A 150 20.45 19.16 0.14
N GLY A 151 20.57 17.89 0.53
CA GLY A 151 21.53 17.43 1.54
C GLY A 151 21.09 17.61 3.00
N THR A 152 19.90 18.16 3.26
CA THR A 152 19.34 18.21 4.62
C THR A 152 18.99 16.79 5.07
N THR A 153 19.49 16.38 6.23
CA THR A 153 19.24 15.05 6.80
C THR A 153 18.01 15.02 7.71
N ALA A 154 17.48 13.83 7.99
CA ALA A 154 16.35 13.67 8.91
C ALA A 154 16.67 14.24 10.30
N ASN A 155 17.89 14.00 10.77
CA ASN A 155 18.39 14.54 12.04
C ASN A 155 18.54 16.08 12.01
N ASP A 156 18.90 16.68 10.88
CA ASP A 156 18.90 18.14 10.74
C ASP A 156 17.49 18.73 10.87
N VAL A 157 16.50 18.10 10.23
CA VAL A 157 15.10 18.52 10.34
C VAL A 157 14.62 18.36 11.77
N ALA A 158 14.83 17.21 12.40
CA ALA A 158 14.40 16.94 13.77
C ALA A 158 15.03 17.92 14.77
N ARG A 159 16.32 18.22 14.64
CA ARG A 159 17.00 19.18 15.52
C ARG A 159 16.41 20.58 15.35
N ARG A 160 16.30 21.09 14.12
CA ARG A 160 15.76 22.44 13.84
C ARG A 160 14.30 22.55 14.25
N ALA A 161 13.50 21.50 14.01
CA ALA A 161 12.10 21.46 14.41
C ALA A 161 11.97 21.40 15.93
N GLY A 162 12.81 20.61 16.62
CA GLY A 162 12.87 20.58 18.08
C GLY A 162 13.28 21.92 18.70
N ASP A 163 14.09 22.73 18.01
CA ASP A 163 14.40 24.10 18.44
C ASP A 163 13.17 25.03 18.29
N ALA A 164 12.36 24.84 17.24
CA ALA A 164 11.14 25.62 16.99
C ALA A 164 9.93 25.17 17.84
N PHE A 165 9.90 23.90 18.25
CA PHE A 165 8.85 23.25 19.04
C PHE A 165 9.48 22.45 20.19
N PRO A 166 9.95 23.12 21.27
CA PRO A 166 10.69 22.45 22.36
C PRO A 166 9.93 21.29 23.00
N ASP A 167 8.61 21.41 23.16
CA ASP A 167 7.74 20.38 23.75
C ASP A 167 7.62 19.11 22.89
N LEU A 168 8.07 19.18 21.62
CA LEU A 168 8.02 18.08 20.66
C LEU A 168 9.43 17.56 20.32
N ARG A 169 10.49 18.07 20.97
CA ARG A 169 11.88 17.78 20.60
C ARG A 169 12.20 16.29 20.62
N ASP A 170 11.81 15.58 21.67
CA ASP A 170 12.07 14.13 21.78
C ASP A 170 11.29 13.34 20.73
N ALA A 171 10.04 13.72 20.48
CA ALA A 171 9.22 13.10 19.44
C ALA A 171 9.83 13.31 18.04
N PHE A 172 10.40 14.48 17.75
CA PHE A 172 11.14 14.71 16.51
C PHE A 172 12.38 13.83 16.39
N ALA A 173 13.15 13.68 17.47
CA ALA A 173 14.33 12.82 17.48
C ALA A 173 13.96 11.34 17.26
N GLU A 174 12.91 10.87 17.92
CA GLU A 174 12.38 9.51 17.74
C GLU A 174 11.89 9.29 16.31
N ALA A 175 11.15 10.25 15.73
CA ALA A 175 10.66 10.16 14.36
C ALA A 175 11.80 10.13 13.33
N ALA A 176 12.85 10.94 13.51
CA ALA A 176 14.04 10.88 12.66
C ALA A 176 14.78 9.55 12.80
N SER A 177 14.91 9.02 14.02
CA SER A 177 15.52 7.70 14.23
C SER A 177 14.70 6.58 13.60
N ALA A 178 13.37 6.65 13.63
CA ALA A 178 12.49 5.70 12.96
C ALA A 178 12.66 5.77 11.45
N PHE A 179 12.69 6.99 10.88
CA PHE A 179 12.95 7.23 9.47
C PHE A 179 14.31 6.66 9.03
N ASP A 180 15.40 6.99 9.72
CA ASP A 180 16.73 6.49 9.39
C ASP A 180 16.78 4.95 9.50
N GLY A 181 16.09 4.41 10.51
CA GLY A 181 15.89 2.98 10.70
C GLY A 181 15.32 2.29 9.46
N VAL A 182 14.17 2.76 8.98
CA VAL A 182 13.48 2.16 7.83
C VAL A 182 14.15 2.48 6.49
N ARG A 183 14.81 3.63 6.37
CA ARG A 183 15.34 4.11 5.09
C ARG A 183 16.78 3.69 4.80
N TYR A 184 17.62 3.64 5.82
CA TYR A 184 19.07 3.44 5.67
C TYR A 184 19.59 2.21 6.42
N LEU A 185 18.88 1.76 7.46
CA LEU A 185 19.32 0.65 8.31
C LEU A 185 18.53 -0.66 8.07
N ASP A 186 17.67 -0.69 7.05
CA ASP A 186 16.85 -1.85 6.65
C ASP A 186 16.04 -2.45 7.82
N ARG A 187 15.63 -1.59 8.77
CA ARG A 187 14.78 -2.02 9.89
C ARG A 187 13.33 -2.08 9.43
N PRO A 188 12.57 -3.11 9.81
CA PRO A 188 11.15 -3.17 9.48
C PRO A 188 10.41 -2.01 10.17
N GLY A 189 9.49 -1.37 9.45
CA GLY A 189 8.56 -0.44 10.06
C GLY A 189 7.62 -1.15 11.03
N THR A 190 7.28 -0.50 12.13
CA THR A 190 6.32 -1.02 13.11
C THR A 190 5.09 -0.12 13.20
N ASP A 191 3.99 -0.71 13.65
CA ASP A 191 2.73 -0.01 13.90
C ASP A 191 2.92 1.10 14.94
N GLU A 192 3.73 0.84 15.97
CA GLU A 192 4.06 1.79 17.02
C GLU A 192 4.82 2.98 16.45
N ALA A 193 5.83 2.74 15.61
CA ALA A 193 6.62 3.79 14.96
C ALA A 193 5.73 4.63 14.02
N TYR A 194 4.91 3.99 13.19
CA TYR A 194 3.99 4.69 12.30
C TYR A 194 3.02 5.59 13.09
N ARG A 195 2.39 5.08 14.15
CA ARG A 195 1.48 5.86 15.00
C ARG A 195 2.18 7.02 15.70
N ALA A 196 3.41 6.82 16.18
CA ALA A 196 4.19 7.89 16.81
C ALA A 196 4.49 9.03 15.83
N VAL A 197 4.87 8.72 14.58
CA VAL A 197 5.13 9.74 13.56
C VAL A 197 3.84 10.46 13.15
N VAL A 198 2.72 9.75 13.02
CA VAL A 198 1.40 10.37 12.73
C VAL A 198 0.93 11.27 13.87
N ASP A 199 1.13 10.87 15.13
CA ASP A 199 0.80 11.70 16.28
C ASP A 199 1.63 12.99 16.30
N LEU A 200 2.93 12.88 16.01
CA LEU A 200 3.82 14.03 15.87
C LEU A 200 3.32 14.98 14.78
N ASP A 201 3.00 14.49 13.57
CA ASP A 201 2.49 15.33 12.46
C ASP A 201 1.23 16.13 12.86
N ARG A 202 0.30 15.47 13.56
CA ARG A 202 -0.92 16.11 14.08
C ARG A 202 -0.60 17.19 15.12
N ARG A 203 0.32 16.92 16.04
CA ARG A 203 0.76 17.88 17.07
C ARG A 203 1.46 19.07 16.45
N VAL A 204 2.32 18.86 15.46
CA VAL A 204 2.99 19.95 14.72
C VAL A 204 1.97 20.81 14.00
N THR A 205 0.97 20.22 13.34
CA THR A 205 -0.07 20.95 12.60
C THR A 205 -0.93 21.84 13.49
N THR A 206 -1.17 21.42 14.73
CA THR A 206 -1.99 22.16 15.70
C THR A 206 -1.18 23.12 16.58
N SER A 207 0.15 22.96 16.63
CA SER A 207 1.06 23.78 17.44
C SER A 207 1.57 25.00 16.67
N ARG A 208 1.75 26.11 17.38
CA ARG A 208 2.50 27.27 16.89
C ARG A 208 3.96 27.16 17.31
N ARG A 209 4.89 27.52 16.41
CA ARG A 209 6.30 27.62 16.76
C ARG A 209 6.52 28.69 17.83
N VAL A 210 7.53 28.50 18.68
CA VAL A 210 7.96 29.55 19.60
C VAL A 210 8.67 30.62 18.76
N THR A 211 8.04 31.79 18.59
CA THR A 211 8.71 32.92 17.95
C THR A 211 9.61 33.55 18.99
N ALA A 212 10.93 33.44 18.80
CA ALA A 212 11.88 34.24 19.57
C ALA A 212 11.51 35.71 19.37
N SER A 213 11.00 36.36 20.42
CA SER A 213 10.78 37.78 20.42
C SER A 213 12.12 38.45 20.10
N ARG A 214 12.21 39.13 18.96
CA ARG A 214 13.31 40.06 18.71
C ARG A 214 13.30 41.02 19.89
N ARG A 215 14.26 40.87 20.80
CA ARG A 215 14.66 41.95 21.69
C ARG A 215 15.22 43.02 20.77
N VAL A 216 14.37 43.99 20.45
CA VAL A 216 14.79 45.28 19.90
C VAL A 216 15.57 45.94 21.03
N GLU A 217 16.87 45.73 21.07
CA GLU A 217 17.77 46.57 21.85
C GLU A 217 18.16 47.77 20.97
N ALA A 218 17.55 48.89 21.36
CA ALA A 218 18.02 50.29 21.36
C ALA A 218 19.02 50.75 20.30
#